data_AF-A0A535PCP5-F1
#
_entry.id   AF-A0A535PCP5-F1
#
_cell.length_a   1.000
_cell.length_b   1.000
_cell.length_c   1.000
_cell.angle_alpha   90.00
_cell.angle_beta   90.00
_cell.angle_gamma   90.00
#
_symmetry.space_group_name_H-M   'P 1'
#
loop_
_entity.id
_entity.type
_entity.pdbx_description
1 polymer ?
#
loop_
_entity_poly.entity_id
_entity_poly.type
_entity_poly.pdbx_seq_one_letter_code
_entity_poly.pdbx_strand_id
1 'polypeptide(L)'
;MPAYQTSEGQPGGHGRRQVPDVSADADPLTGFHIIFGGKDEQVGGTSAATPLWAATAALINQDLKHKGLHEIGFANPAIYWMGENSSKLSPKPFHDVTSGNNLFYDAGTGWDFATGWGSMDASALDAAWARYIKGGG
;
A
#
# COMPACT_ATOMS: atom_id res chain seq x y z
N MET A 1 16.55 -0.18 11.03
CA MET A 1 15.53 -0.29 9.97
C MET A 1 15.09 -1.74 9.89
N PRO A 2 13.79 -2.04 9.70
CA PRO A 2 13.33 -3.41 9.48
C PRO A 2 14.03 -4.05 8.28
N ALA A 3 14.32 -5.36 8.34
CA ALA A 3 15.07 -6.06 7.29
C ALA A 3 14.36 -6.00 5.92
N TYR A 4 13.01 -6.04 5.92
CA TYR A 4 12.21 -5.94 4.70
C TYR A 4 12.22 -4.54 4.04
N GLN A 5 12.86 -3.54 4.64
CA GLN A 5 12.89 -2.15 4.13
C GLN A 5 14.32 -1.73 3.74
N THR A 6 15.30 -2.64 3.81
CA THR A 6 16.71 -2.23 3.65
C THR A 6 17.06 -1.77 2.24
N SER A 7 16.41 -2.29 1.20
CA SER A 7 16.61 -1.90 -0.20
C SER A 7 16.08 -0.52 -0.52
N GLU A 8 15.10 -0.04 0.25
CA GLU A 8 14.41 1.23 0.09
C GLU A 8 15.02 2.29 1.00
N GLY A 9 16.06 1.94 1.76
CA GLY A 9 16.74 2.84 2.69
C GLY A 9 17.25 4.10 1.99
N GLN A 10 16.64 5.23 2.31
CA GLN A 10 17.03 6.55 1.82
C GLN A 10 17.76 7.34 2.92
N PRO A 11 18.68 8.27 2.57
CA PRO A 11 19.41 9.06 3.56
C PRO A 11 18.52 9.79 4.58
N GLY A 12 17.35 10.26 4.15
CA GLY A 12 16.35 10.92 5.00
C GLY A 12 15.76 10.01 6.10
N GLY A 13 15.92 8.69 5.99
CA GLY A 13 15.42 7.72 6.97
C GLY A 13 16.37 7.47 8.14
N HIS A 14 17.63 7.93 8.05
CA HIS A 14 18.65 7.80 9.09
C HIS A 14 18.80 6.36 9.65
N GLY A 15 18.64 5.35 8.79
CA GLY A 15 18.71 3.94 9.17
C GLY A 15 17.54 3.45 10.07
N ARG A 16 16.44 4.21 10.16
CA ARG A 16 15.23 3.89 10.94
C ARG A 16 14.12 3.38 10.03
N ARG A 17 12.96 3.04 10.61
CA ARG A 17 11.76 2.71 9.85
C ARG A 17 11.30 3.95 9.08
N GLN A 18 11.14 3.82 7.78
CA GLN A 18 10.72 4.93 6.91
C GLN A 18 9.23 4.82 6.63
N VAL A 19 8.51 5.94 6.57
CA VAL A 19 7.04 5.98 6.39
C VAL A 19 6.67 6.79 5.14
N PRO A 20 5.51 6.51 4.51
CA PRO A 20 4.60 5.38 4.79
C PRO A 20 5.07 4.08 4.11
N ASP A 21 4.39 2.96 4.35
CA ASP A 21 4.61 1.72 3.56
C ASP A 21 3.89 1.82 2.20
N VAL A 22 2.66 2.34 2.21
CA VAL A 22 1.74 2.47 1.08
C VAL A 22 0.85 3.71 1.29
N SER A 23 0.14 4.11 0.24
CA SER A 23 -0.79 5.26 0.25
C SER A 23 -2.12 4.93 -0.44
N ALA A 24 -3.09 5.82 -0.32
CA ALA A 24 -4.37 5.78 -1.03
C ALA A 24 -4.90 7.22 -1.08
N ASP A 25 -6.04 7.44 -1.75
CA ASP A 25 -6.63 8.77 -1.80
C ASP A 25 -6.87 9.33 -0.38
N ALA A 26 -6.46 10.58 -0.21
CA ALA A 26 -6.49 11.31 1.04
C ALA A 26 -6.79 12.80 0.81
N ASP A 27 -7.04 13.26 -0.42
CA ASP A 27 -7.41 14.65 -0.66
C ASP A 27 -8.93 14.83 -0.43
N PRO A 28 -9.38 15.73 0.46
CA PRO A 28 -10.81 16.00 0.63
C PRO A 28 -11.52 16.46 -0.65
N LEU A 29 -10.80 17.04 -1.62
CA LEU A 29 -11.37 17.49 -2.89
C LEU A 29 -11.68 16.33 -3.85
N THR A 30 -10.99 15.21 -3.73
CA THR A 30 -11.27 13.96 -4.47
C THR A 30 -11.84 12.86 -3.57
N GLY A 31 -12.08 13.18 -2.31
CA GLY A 31 -12.27 12.22 -1.24
C GLY A 31 -13.61 11.51 -1.24
N PHE A 32 -13.83 10.78 -0.16
CA PHE A 32 -14.92 9.83 0.02
C PHE A 32 -16.18 10.53 0.51
N HIS A 33 -17.32 10.14 -0.05
CA HIS A 33 -18.62 10.51 0.49
C HIS A 33 -18.96 9.63 1.70
N ILE A 34 -19.31 10.26 2.81
CA ILE A 34 -19.77 9.62 4.04
C ILE A 34 -21.09 10.22 4.50
N ILE A 35 -21.84 9.47 5.31
CA ILE A 35 -22.99 10.02 6.03
C ILE A 35 -22.58 10.35 7.46
N PHE A 36 -22.51 11.63 7.79
CA PHE A 36 -22.21 12.11 9.14
C PHE A 36 -23.38 12.93 9.68
N GLY A 37 -23.89 12.56 10.86
CA GLY A 37 -25.07 13.23 11.45
C GLY A 37 -26.32 13.23 10.54
N GLY A 38 -26.45 12.25 9.64
CA GLY A 38 -27.55 12.15 8.67
C GLY A 38 -27.38 13.00 7.41
N LYS A 39 -26.21 13.60 7.18
CA LYS A 39 -25.89 14.40 6.00
C LYS A 39 -24.78 13.76 5.19
N ASP A 40 -24.86 13.90 3.88
CA ASP A 40 -23.76 13.58 2.97
C ASP A 40 -22.65 14.63 3.14
N GLU A 41 -21.45 14.15 3.44
CA GLU A 41 -20.24 14.95 3.56
C GLU A 41 -19.11 14.29 2.75
N GLN A 42 -18.29 15.11 2.10
CA GLN A 42 -17.07 14.66 1.43
C GLN A 42 -15.88 14.83 2.37
N VAL A 43 -15.13 13.75 2.61
CA VAL A 43 -13.97 13.73 3.52
C VAL A 43 -12.74 13.12 2.86
N GLY A 44 -11.58 13.55 3.32
CA GLY A 44 -10.30 12.96 2.92
C GLY A 44 -9.46 12.60 4.14
N GLY A 45 -8.15 12.80 4.01
CA GLY A 45 -7.13 12.48 4.99
C GLY A 45 -6.71 11.02 4.96
N THR A 46 -5.53 10.75 5.51
CA THR A 46 -5.03 9.37 5.68
C THR A 46 -5.94 8.52 6.57
N SER A 47 -6.79 9.15 7.38
CA SER A 47 -7.89 8.50 8.10
C SER A 47 -8.91 7.82 7.19
N ALA A 48 -9.14 8.33 5.97
CA ALA A 48 -10.00 7.70 4.97
C ALA A 48 -9.23 6.67 4.12
N ALA A 49 -7.95 6.92 3.83
CA ALA A 49 -7.07 5.98 3.15
C ALA A 49 -6.88 4.66 3.94
N THR A 50 -6.79 4.74 5.27
CA THR A 50 -6.54 3.59 6.15
C THR A 50 -7.64 2.51 6.07
N PRO A 51 -8.94 2.81 6.25
CA PRO A 51 -10.00 1.80 6.14
C PRO A 51 -10.15 1.25 4.72
N LEU A 52 -9.80 2.02 3.68
CA LEU A 52 -9.76 1.51 2.30
C LEU A 52 -8.76 0.36 2.16
N TRP A 53 -7.52 0.52 2.67
CA TRP A 53 -6.54 -0.57 2.71
C TRP A 53 -6.99 -1.75 3.58
N ALA A 54 -7.62 -1.48 4.73
CA ALA A 54 -8.13 -2.53 5.61
C ALA A 54 -9.22 -3.38 4.93
N ALA A 55 -10.12 -2.74 4.18
CA ALA A 55 -11.16 -3.44 3.42
C ALA A 55 -10.55 -4.29 2.29
N THR A 56 -9.56 -3.77 1.56
CA THR A 56 -8.85 -4.54 0.54
C THR A 56 -8.11 -5.74 1.14
N ALA A 57 -7.44 -5.58 2.28
CA ALA A 57 -6.81 -6.68 3.00
C ALA A 57 -7.82 -7.76 3.41
N ALA A 58 -9.01 -7.37 3.86
CA ALA A 58 -10.08 -8.32 4.21
C ALA A 58 -10.57 -9.11 2.97
N LEU A 59 -10.72 -8.45 1.82
CA LEU A 59 -11.09 -9.11 0.56
C LEU A 59 -10.02 -10.08 0.06
N ILE A 60 -8.74 -9.71 0.17
CA ILE A 60 -7.61 -10.60 -0.15
C ILE A 60 -7.63 -11.82 0.78
N ASN A 61 -7.82 -11.63 2.09
CA ASN A 61 -7.95 -12.76 3.03
C ASN A 61 -9.10 -13.70 2.67
N GLN A 62 -10.24 -13.15 2.26
CA GLN A 62 -11.38 -13.93 1.81
C GLN A 62 -10.98 -14.81 0.60
N ASP A 63 -10.38 -14.22 -0.43
CA ASP A 63 -9.95 -14.96 -1.62
C ASP A 63 -8.86 -16.00 -1.31
N LEU A 64 -7.83 -15.64 -0.54
CA LEU A 64 -6.77 -16.57 -0.14
C LEU A 64 -7.35 -17.79 0.57
N LYS A 65 -8.32 -17.59 1.46
CA LYS A 65 -9.04 -18.67 2.13
C LYS A 65 -9.80 -19.56 1.13
N HIS A 66 -10.47 -18.97 0.14
CA HIS A 66 -11.11 -19.73 -0.94
C HIS A 66 -10.10 -20.56 -1.75
N LYS A 67 -8.86 -20.08 -1.90
CA LYS A 67 -7.75 -20.78 -2.56
C LYS A 67 -7.04 -21.80 -1.64
N GLY A 68 -7.47 -21.96 -0.38
CA GLY A 68 -6.84 -22.85 0.59
C GLY A 68 -5.46 -22.36 1.08
N LEU A 69 -5.18 -21.07 0.95
CA LEU A 69 -3.96 -20.42 1.42
C LEU A 69 -4.20 -19.77 2.79
N HIS A 70 -3.12 -19.45 3.51
CA HIS A 70 -3.22 -18.72 4.78
C HIS A 70 -3.50 -17.23 4.55
N GLU A 71 -4.06 -16.57 5.57
CA GLU A 71 -4.32 -15.12 5.57
C GLU A 71 -3.02 -14.30 5.51
N ILE A 72 -3.12 -13.04 5.10
CA ILE A 72 -1.98 -12.15 4.84
C ILE A 72 -1.08 -11.90 6.07
N GLY A 73 -1.62 -11.99 7.29
CA GLY A 73 -0.88 -11.81 8.53
C GLY A 73 -0.15 -10.46 8.63
N PHE A 74 1.12 -10.49 9.06
CA PHE A 74 1.98 -9.31 9.08
C PHE A 74 2.38 -8.93 7.65
N ALA A 75 1.75 -7.89 7.12
CA ALA A 75 1.76 -7.56 5.69
C ALA A 75 3.07 -6.98 5.15
N ASN A 76 3.87 -6.29 5.96
CA ASN A 76 4.97 -5.48 5.45
C ASN A 76 6.02 -6.28 4.65
N PRO A 77 6.52 -7.45 5.11
CA PRO A 77 7.46 -8.25 4.31
C PRO A 77 6.94 -8.55 2.89
N ALA A 78 5.67 -8.91 2.77
CA ALA A 78 5.03 -9.20 1.49
C ALA A 78 4.91 -7.94 0.60
N ILE A 79 4.47 -6.81 1.18
CA ILE A 79 4.33 -5.53 0.46
C ILE A 79 5.67 -5.11 -0.14
N TYR A 80 6.75 -5.15 0.64
CA TYR A 80 8.07 -4.76 0.19
C TYR A 80 8.62 -5.71 -0.88
N TRP A 81 8.46 -7.03 -0.68
CA TRP A 81 8.79 -8.00 -1.72
C TRP A 81 8.05 -7.72 -3.04
N MET A 82 6.77 -7.36 -2.98
CA MET A 82 5.96 -7.03 -4.16
C MET A 82 6.43 -5.75 -4.84
N GLY A 83 6.80 -4.72 -4.07
CA GLY A 83 7.32 -3.47 -4.59
C GLY A 83 8.64 -3.67 -5.34
N GLU A 84 9.59 -4.35 -4.68
CA GLU A 84 10.89 -4.71 -5.25
C GLU A 84 10.78 -5.58 -6.52
N ASN A 85 9.79 -6.47 -6.55
CA ASN A 85 9.56 -7.39 -7.67
C ASN A 85 8.46 -6.91 -8.64
N SER A 86 8.03 -5.64 -8.56
CA SER A 86 6.94 -5.10 -9.38
C SER A 86 7.16 -5.28 -10.89
N SER A 87 8.41 -5.27 -11.36
CA SER A 87 8.75 -5.55 -12.78
C SER A 87 8.47 -6.99 -13.23
N LYS A 88 8.39 -7.93 -12.30
CA LYS A 88 8.09 -9.36 -12.54
C LYS A 88 6.62 -9.70 -12.26
N LEU A 89 5.85 -8.74 -11.74
CA LEU A 89 4.43 -8.87 -11.44
C LEU A 89 3.63 -8.15 -12.53
N SER A 90 2.76 -8.88 -13.22
CA SER A 90 1.88 -8.34 -14.25
C SER A 90 0.46 -8.89 -14.04
N PRO A 91 -0.54 -8.04 -13.73
CA PRO A 91 -0.43 -6.58 -13.55
C PRO A 91 0.40 -6.18 -12.31
N LYS A 92 0.85 -4.92 -12.27
CA LYS A 92 1.63 -4.38 -11.14
C LYS A 92 0.73 -4.19 -9.92
N PRO A 93 1.16 -4.59 -8.70
CA PRO A 93 0.34 -4.51 -7.49
C PRO A 93 0.13 -3.08 -6.98
N PHE A 94 0.96 -2.13 -7.41
CA PHE A 94 0.91 -0.74 -6.97
C PHE A 94 0.90 0.23 -8.15
N HIS A 95 0.15 1.31 -8.00
CA HIS A 95 0.26 2.53 -8.77
C HIS A 95 1.30 3.43 -8.10
N ASP A 96 2.49 3.48 -8.71
CA ASP A 96 3.63 4.28 -8.28
C ASP A 96 3.34 5.78 -8.47
N VAL A 97 3.44 6.57 -7.39
CA VAL A 97 3.19 8.02 -7.42
C VAL A 97 4.52 8.71 -7.66
N THR A 98 4.71 9.29 -8.84
CA THR A 98 6.01 9.86 -9.23
C THR A 98 6.00 11.38 -9.31
N SER A 99 4.96 12.05 -8.83
CA SER A 99 4.83 13.51 -8.89
C SER A 99 4.07 14.07 -7.68
N GLY A 100 4.44 15.28 -7.26
CA GLY A 100 3.95 15.91 -6.04
C GLY A 100 4.90 15.75 -4.87
N ASN A 101 4.48 16.20 -3.69
CA ASN A 101 5.25 16.11 -2.44
C ASN A 101 4.33 16.17 -1.21
N ASN A 102 4.89 15.88 -0.03
CA ASN A 102 4.24 16.06 1.27
C ASN A 102 4.78 17.28 2.04
N LEU A 103 5.19 18.34 1.32
CA LEU A 103 5.88 19.55 1.81
C LEU A 103 7.34 19.36 2.25
N PHE A 104 7.78 18.14 2.55
CA PHE A 104 9.15 17.84 2.97
C PHE A 104 9.89 16.92 2.01
N TYR A 105 9.19 15.97 1.41
CA TYR A 105 9.75 14.98 0.51
C TYR A 105 8.98 14.95 -0.80
N ASP A 106 9.73 14.99 -1.90
CA ASP A 106 9.19 14.82 -3.24
C ASP A 106 8.90 13.35 -3.53
N ALA A 107 7.83 13.11 -4.28
CA ALA A 107 7.49 11.79 -4.82
C ALA A 107 8.44 11.43 -5.98
N GLY A 108 8.68 10.14 -6.20
CA GLY A 108 9.63 9.66 -7.19
C GLY A 108 9.33 8.24 -7.67
N THR A 109 10.18 7.69 -8.53
CA THR A 109 10.02 6.29 -8.96
C THR A 109 10.32 5.33 -7.81
N GLY A 110 9.39 4.41 -7.54
CA GLY A 110 9.52 3.38 -6.52
C GLY A 110 9.12 3.88 -5.14
N TRP A 111 9.68 3.27 -4.08
CA TRP A 111 9.34 3.69 -2.72
C TRP A 111 9.86 5.10 -2.41
N ASP A 112 8.99 5.97 -1.90
CA ASP A 112 9.35 7.31 -1.42
C ASP A 112 8.69 7.69 -0.08
N PHE A 113 9.17 8.78 0.54
CA PHE A 113 8.64 9.29 1.81
C PHE A 113 7.28 9.99 1.69
N ALA A 114 6.85 10.34 0.47
CA ALA A 114 5.57 11.00 0.27
C ALA A 114 4.43 9.98 0.27
N THR A 115 4.63 8.81 -0.34
CA THR A 115 3.57 7.88 -0.73
C THR A 115 3.91 6.40 -0.53
N GLY A 116 5.13 6.07 -0.10
CA GLY A 116 5.59 4.70 0.06
C GLY A 116 5.68 4.02 -1.30
N TRP A 117 5.17 2.79 -1.42
CA TRP A 117 5.04 2.11 -2.72
C TRP A 117 3.89 2.63 -3.60
N GLY A 118 3.15 3.64 -3.15
CA GLY A 118 1.97 4.16 -3.84
C GLY A 118 0.67 3.46 -3.44
N SER A 119 -0.35 3.58 -4.29
CA SER A 119 -1.69 3.02 -4.04
C SER A 119 -1.89 1.62 -4.62
N MET A 120 -2.76 0.83 -4.02
CA MET A 120 -3.07 -0.52 -4.50
C MET A 120 -3.79 -0.54 -5.86
N ASP A 121 -3.41 -1.49 -6.70
CA ASP A 121 -4.35 -2.17 -7.59
C ASP A 121 -4.83 -3.43 -6.87
N ALA A 122 -6.07 -3.43 -6.36
CA ALA A 122 -6.55 -4.48 -5.45
C ALA A 122 -6.52 -5.88 -6.07
N SER A 123 -6.78 -5.99 -7.38
CA SER A 123 -6.80 -7.27 -8.09
C SER A 123 -5.38 -7.79 -8.33
N ALA A 124 -4.48 -6.90 -8.77
CA ALA A 124 -3.08 -7.23 -8.93
C ALA A 124 -2.41 -7.60 -7.60
N LEU A 125 -2.78 -6.89 -6.53
CA LEU A 125 -2.29 -7.14 -5.18
C LEU A 125 -2.72 -8.50 -4.64
N ASP A 126 -3.99 -8.91 -4.85
CA ASP A 126 -4.46 -10.26 -4.50
C ASP A 126 -3.66 -11.36 -5.22
N ALA A 127 -3.49 -11.21 -6.54
CA ALA A 127 -2.73 -12.15 -7.34
C ALA A 127 -1.26 -12.24 -6.89
N ALA A 128 -0.65 -11.10 -6.56
CA ALA A 128 0.70 -11.03 -6.04
C ALA A 128 0.83 -11.71 -4.66
N TRP A 129 -0.17 -11.58 -3.79
CA TRP A 129 -0.18 -12.22 -2.46
C TRP A 129 -0.22 -13.74 -2.56
N ALA A 130 -1.09 -14.27 -3.42
CA ALA A 130 -1.13 -15.71 -3.67
C ALA A 130 0.21 -16.23 -4.20
N ARG A 131 0.93 -15.42 -5.00
CA ARG A 131 2.25 -15.77 -5.54
C ARG A 131 3.34 -15.73 -4.48
N TYR A 132 3.32 -14.72 -3.62
CA TYR A 132 4.21 -14.56 -2.47
C TYR A 132 4.12 -15.77 -1.52
N ILE A 133 2.91 -16.15 -1.12
CA ILE A 133 2.67 -17.32 -0.24
C ILE A 133 3.18 -18.61 -0.87
N LYS A 134 2.87 -18.85 -2.15
CA LYS A 134 3.34 -20.05 -2.87
C LYS A 134 4.86 -20.06 -3.07
N GLY A 135 5.51 -18.90 -2.99
CA GLY A 135 6.96 -18.74 -3.05
C GLY A 135 7.69 -19.04 -1.74
N GLY A 136 6.97 -19.34 -0.66
CA GLY A 136 7.55 -19.69 0.65
C GLY A 136 7.45 -18.62 1.72
N GLY A 137 6.83 -17.47 1.42
CA GLY A 137 6.74 -16.33 2.35
C GLY A 137 8.04 -15.55 2.39
#